data_AF-A0A0M1JAY4-F1
#
_entry.id   AF-A0A0M1JAY4-F1
#
_cell.length_a   1.000
_cell.length_b   1.000
_cell.length_c   1.000
_cell.angle_alpha   90.00
_cell.angle_beta   90.00
_cell.angle_gamma   90.00
#
_symmetry.space_group_name_H-M   'P 1'
#
loop_
_entity.id
_entity.type
_entity.pdbx_description
1 polymer ?
#
loop_
_entity_poly.entity_id
_entity_poly.type
_entity_poly.pdbx_seq_one_letter_code
_entity_poly.pdbx_strand_id
1 'polypeptide(L)'
;MHALIPILDIYAPTALSIAALGLLYRIGLHLVRLSKPSYPGMAKNLLDPPPKIGWTEAVWKVIAYPVTRFHVKANPMLVMGVIFYHLGIITLSAGYALSLLMLGWHLALGVNTIPDISTGIVNSTNYSFSNIFAIIFGNAEPLQAEFLFGPFAKIFNAVTWIFVASALFGNSFILLTHLRGRGGAIVNDLDPAASKVRVKGMFKLSHLLVTFIVYSVIWTEILSRLEIVHGIVYLHSLLGATLLLLLPFTYLFHMLYFPVNVYYAAYRWRERYVA
;
A
#
# COMPACT_ATOMS: atom_id res chain seq x y z
N MET A 1 7.78 2.96 26.59
CA MET A 1 7.65 3.53 25.23
C MET A 1 8.30 4.90 25.06
N HIS A 2 8.59 5.65 26.13
CA HIS A 2 9.34 6.91 26.05
C HIS A 2 10.67 6.84 25.30
N ALA A 3 11.34 5.69 25.28
CA ALA A 3 12.57 5.49 24.49
C ALA A 3 12.34 5.52 22.97
N LEU A 4 11.11 5.25 22.48
CA LEU A 4 10.80 5.28 21.05
C LEU A 4 10.68 6.70 20.50
N ILE A 5 10.27 7.67 21.33
CA ILE A 5 10.13 9.08 20.94
C ILE A 5 11.45 9.65 20.40
N PRO A 6 12.57 9.66 21.17
CA PRO A 6 13.83 10.19 20.67
C PRO A 6 14.42 9.36 19.52
N ILE A 7 14.16 8.04 19.47
CA ILE A 7 14.56 7.21 18.32
C ILE A 7 13.82 7.68 17.07
N LEU A 8 12.51 7.90 17.16
CA LEU A 8 11.68 8.29 16.03
C LEU A 8 12.01 9.70 15.55
N ASP A 9 12.37 10.62 16.45
CA ASP A 9 12.81 11.97 16.10
C ASP A 9 14.08 12.00 15.22
N ILE A 10 14.96 11.01 15.38
CA ILE A 10 16.16 10.85 14.56
C ILE A 10 15.87 10.01 13.32
N TYR A 11 15.12 8.93 13.49
CA TYR A 11 14.89 7.94 12.44
C TYR A 11 13.93 8.45 11.36
N ALA A 12 12.84 9.13 11.72
CA ALA A 12 11.85 9.64 10.78
C ALA A 12 12.44 10.57 9.70
N PRO A 13 13.21 11.64 10.02
CA PRO A 13 13.81 12.49 8.99
C PRO A 13 14.83 11.73 8.13
N THR A 14 15.55 10.78 8.71
CA THR A 14 16.49 9.91 7.96
C THR A 14 15.73 9.03 6.96
N ALA A 15 14.66 8.38 7.41
CA ALA A 15 13.80 7.55 6.59
C ALA A 15 13.13 8.32 5.45
N LEU A 16 12.60 9.51 5.73
CA LEU A 16 12.01 10.40 4.72
C LEU A 16 13.06 10.84 3.68
N SER A 17 14.27 11.17 4.11
CA SER A 17 15.36 11.58 3.21
C SER A 17 15.77 10.45 2.26
N ILE A 18 15.95 9.24 2.79
CA ILE A 18 16.26 8.03 2.00
C ILE A 18 15.12 7.71 1.04
N ALA A 19 13.86 7.79 1.50
CA ALA A 19 12.68 7.57 0.68
C ALA A 19 12.60 8.57 -0.48
N ALA A 20 12.83 9.86 -0.21
CA ALA A 20 12.81 10.92 -1.23
C ALA A 20 13.86 10.69 -2.31
N LEU A 21 15.11 10.37 -1.92
CA LEU A 21 16.18 10.05 -2.88
C LEU A 21 15.83 8.81 -3.73
N GLY A 22 15.29 7.76 -3.12
CA GLY A 22 14.85 6.57 -3.82
C GLY A 22 13.71 6.85 -4.81
N LEU A 23 12.73 7.68 -4.43
CA LEU A 23 11.63 8.11 -5.30
C LEU A 23 12.15 8.92 -6.49
N LEU A 24 13.00 9.92 -6.24
CA LEU A 24 13.63 10.73 -7.29
C LEU A 24 14.39 9.86 -8.28
N TYR A 25 15.17 8.89 -7.80
CA TYR A 25 15.88 7.94 -8.65
C TYR A 25 14.92 7.13 -9.53
N ARG A 26 13.84 6.58 -8.97
CA ARG A 26 12.86 5.78 -9.74
C ARG A 26 12.09 6.61 -10.75
N ILE A 27 11.66 7.81 -10.38
CA ILE A 27 10.98 8.73 -11.29
C ILE A 27 11.94 9.12 -12.41
N GLY A 28 13.18 9.46 -12.09
CA GLY A 28 14.23 9.76 -13.06
C GLY A 28 14.47 8.60 -14.04
N LEU A 29 14.60 7.36 -13.54
CA LEU A 29 14.71 6.17 -14.39
C LEU A 29 13.48 6.00 -15.31
N HIS A 30 12.28 6.32 -14.81
CA HIS A 30 11.08 6.25 -15.62
C HIS A 30 11.09 7.31 -16.73
N LEU A 31 11.41 8.56 -16.41
CA LEU A 31 11.54 9.64 -17.40
C LEU A 31 12.58 9.31 -18.47
N VAL A 32 13.73 8.74 -18.09
CA VAL A 32 14.76 8.26 -19.04
C VAL A 32 14.25 7.11 -19.92
N ARG A 33 13.34 6.26 -19.43
CA ARG A 33 12.71 5.23 -20.27
C ARG A 33 11.71 5.83 -21.25
N LEU A 34 10.97 6.87 -20.85
CA LEU A 34 10.04 7.59 -21.71
C LEU A 34 10.75 8.37 -22.82
N SER A 35 11.96 8.86 -22.55
CA SER A 35 12.76 9.58 -23.55
C SER A 35 13.42 8.67 -24.59
N LYS A 36 13.40 7.35 -24.39
CA LYS A 36 13.95 6.39 -25.34
C LYS A 36 12.91 6.02 -26.40
N PRO A 37 13.31 5.87 -27.68
CA PRO A 37 12.40 5.44 -28.72
C PRO A 37 11.79 4.08 -28.36
N SER A 38 10.47 4.04 -28.26
CA SER A 38 9.73 2.80 -28.04
C SER A 38 9.68 2.03 -29.35
N TYR A 39 10.31 0.86 -29.40
CA TYR A 39 10.11 -0.08 -30.51
C TYR A 39 8.63 -0.47 -30.57
N PRO A 40 7.92 -0.20 -31.68
CA PRO A 40 6.56 -0.68 -31.86
C PRO A 40 6.64 -2.20 -31.90
N GLY A 41 6.28 -2.84 -30.78
CA GLY A 41 6.33 -4.30 -30.70
C GLY A 41 5.52 -4.90 -31.83
N MET A 42 6.15 -5.87 -32.48
CA MET A 42 5.66 -6.59 -33.63
C MET A 42 4.22 -7.07 -33.44
N ALA A 43 3.35 -6.54 -34.29
CA ALA A 43 2.19 -7.19 -34.92
C ALA A 43 1.49 -6.22 -35.92
N LYS A 44 2.22 -5.26 -36.51
CA LYS A 44 1.65 -4.34 -37.51
C LYS A 44 1.39 -4.99 -38.87
N ASN A 45 1.88 -6.21 -39.07
CA ASN A 45 1.83 -6.95 -40.33
C ASN A 45 0.95 -8.20 -40.22
N LEU A 46 -0.11 -8.17 -39.41
CA LEU A 46 -1.17 -9.19 -39.54
C LEU A 46 -2.01 -8.80 -40.76
N LEU A 47 -2.25 -9.77 -41.65
CA LEU A 47 -3.06 -9.58 -42.87
C LEU A 47 -4.52 -9.19 -42.54
N ASP A 48 -5.00 -9.54 -41.34
CA ASP A 48 -6.28 -9.12 -40.77
C ASP A 48 -6.13 -8.86 -39.26
N PRO A 49 -5.80 -7.63 -38.82
CA PRO A 49 -5.77 -7.32 -37.40
C PRO A 49 -7.22 -7.23 -36.87
N PRO A 50 -7.53 -7.86 -35.72
CA PRO A 50 -8.84 -7.65 -35.09
C PRO A 50 -9.03 -6.16 -34.74
N PRO A 51 -10.28 -5.68 -34.67
CA PRO A 51 -10.55 -4.29 -34.37
C PRO A 51 -9.95 -3.90 -33.02
N LYS A 52 -9.38 -2.69 -32.95
CA LYS A 52 -8.87 -2.14 -31.70
C LYS A 52 -9.99 -2.02 -30.69
N ILE A 53 -9.77 -2.56 -29.50
CA ILE A 53 -10.71 -2.40 -28.39
C ILE A 53 -10.72 -0.94 -27.88
N GLY A 54 -11.85 -0.52 -27.32
CA GLY A 54 -11.98 0.80 -26.70
C GLY A 54 -11.10 0.96 -25.46
N TRP A 55 -10.74 2.19 -25.10
CA TRP A 55 -9.91 2.46 -23.92
C TRP A 55 -10.56 1.95 -22.63
N THR A 56 -11.86 2.13 -22.46
CA THR A 56 -12.59 1.65 -21.29
C THR A 56 -12.54 0.13 -21.18
N GLU A 57 -12.72 -0.57 -22.30
CA GLU A 57 -12.62 -2.04 -22.35
C GLU A 57 -11.19 -2.51 -22.08
N ALA A 58 -10.18 -1.82 -22.61
CA ALA A 58 -8.78 -2.12 -22.37
C ALA A 58 -8.40 -1.96 -20.89
N VAL A 59 -8.82 -0.86 -20.26
CA VAL A 59 -8.63 -0.64 -18.82
C VAL A 59 -9.38 -1.69 -18.01
N TRP A 60 -10.63 -1.99 -18.37
CA TRP A 60 -11.40 -3.05 -17.72
C TRP A 60 -10.71 -4.40 -17.81
N LYS A 61 -10.17 -4.76 -18.99
CA LYS A 61 -9.36 -5.98 -19.17
C LYS A 61 -8.12 -5.96 -18.26
N VAL A 62 -7.39 -4.86 -18.14
CA VAL A 62 -6.24 -4.79 -17.21
C VAL A 62 -6.64 -5.09 -15.76
N ILE A 63 -7.77 -4.55 -15.32
CA ILE A 63 -8.22 -4.66 -13.92
C ILE A 63 -8.88 -6.01 -13.64
N ALA A 64 -9.80 -6.43 -14.51
CA ALA A 64 -10.64 -7.61 -14.30
C ALA A 64 -9.93 -8.92 -14.65
N TYR A 65 -9.11 -8.92 -15.71
CA TYR A 65 -8.53 -10.16 -16.27
C TYR A 65 -7.59 -10.93 -15.33
N PRO A 66 -6.73 -10.27 -14.52
CA PRO A 66 -5.93 -10.98 -13.52
C PRO A 66 -6.81 -11.77 -12.54
N VAL A 67 -7.90 -11.13 -12.07
CA VAL A 67 -8.88 -11.73 -11.15
C VAL A 67 -9.64 -12.87 -11.81
N THR A 68 -10.14 -12.67 -13.03
CA THR A 68 -11.05 -13.62 -13.70
C THR A 68 -10.35 -14.81 -14.35
N ARG A 69 -9.13 -14.65 -14.88
CA ARG A 69 -8.45 -15.71 -15.67
C ARG A 69 -7.32 -16.41 -14.92
N PHE A 70 -6.45 -15.68 -14.22
CA PHE A 70 -5.18 -16.25 -13.77
C PHE A 70 -5.07 -16.47 -12.26
N HIS A 71 -5.84 -15.77 -11.44
CA HIS A 71 -5.56 -15.72 -10.00
C HIS A 71 -6.50 -16.62 -9.21
N VAL A 72 -7.83 -16.42 -9.28
CA VAL A 72 -8.76 -17.09 -8.34
C VAL A 72 -8.65 -18.62 -8.39
N LYS A 73 -8.46 -19.19 -9.59
CA LYS A 73 -8.31 -20.65 -9.74
C LYS A 73 -6.92 -21.14 -9.33
N ALA A 74 -5.85 -20.44 -9.73
CA ALA A 74 -4.47 -20.86 -9.51
C ALA A 74 -4.12 -21.07 -8.04
N ASN A 75 -4.48 -20.10 -7.20
CA ASN A 75 -4.20 -20.10 -5.77
C ASN A 75 -5.23 -19.22 -5.04
N PRO A 76 -6.42 -19.76 -4.75
CA PRO A 76 -7.53 -19.01 -4.18
C PRO A 76 -7.13 -18.28 -2.88
N MET A 77 -6.30 -18.93 -2.05
CA MET A 77 -5.85 -18.36 -0.78
C MET A 77 -4.99 -17.11 -0.98
N LEU A 78 -4.00 -17.16 -1.88
CA LEU A 78 -3.17 -16.00 -2.21
C LEU A 78 -4.02 -14.86 -2.76
N VAL A 79 -5.05 -15.18 -3.53
CA VAL A 79 -5.83 -14.20 -4.28
C VAL A 79 -6.87 -13.52 -3.41
N MET A 80 -7.56 -14.29 -2.57
CA MET A 80 -8.37 -13.72 -1.49
C MET A 80 -7.49 -12.86 -0.57
N GLY A 81 -6.29 -13.35 -0.24
CA GLY A 81 -5.29 -12.58 0.49
C GLY A 81 -4.98 -11.25 -0.17
N VAL A 82 -4.66 -11.26 -1.47
CA VAL A 82 -4.36 -10.07 -2.28
C VAL A 82 -5.56 -9.13 -2.35
N ILE A 83 -6.79 -9.61 -2.58
CA ILE A 83 -7.99 -8.76 -2.68
C ILE A 83 -8.23 -8.03 -1.36
N PHE A 84 -8.30 -8.77 -0.25
CA PHE A 84 -8.54 -8.19 1.08
C PHE A 84 -7.38 -7.30 1.52
N TYR A 85 -6.14 -7.69 1.20
CA TYR A 85 -4.95 -6.88 1.48
C TYR A 85 -5.01 -5.55 0.75
N HIS A 86 -5.29 -5.53 -0.56
CA HIS A 86 -5.35 -4.28 -1.32
C HIS A 86 -6.52 -3.42 -0.88
N LEU A 87 -7.70 -4.00 -0.63
CA LEU A 87 -8.84 -3.25 -0.09
C LEU A 87 -8.50 -2.59 1.26
N GLY A 88 -7.84 -3.33 2.15
CA GLY A 88 -7.44 -2.84 3.47
C GLY A 88 -6.29 -1.83 3.41
N ILE A 89 -5.13 -2.23 2.86
CA ILE A 89 -3.90 -1.44 2.92
C ILE A 89 -3.95 -0.19 2.04
N ILE A 90 -4.60 -0.24 0.87
CA ILE A 90 -4.76 0.97 0.03
C ILE A 90 -5.56 1.99 0.81
N THR A 91 -6.62 1.56 1.49
CA THR A 91 -7.46 2.47 2.25
C THR A 91 -6.79 2.98 3.52
N LEU A 92 -5.99 2.16 4.21
CA LEU A 92 -5.17 2.61 5.34
C LEU A 92 -4.09 3.61 4.92
N SER A 93 -3.35 3.31 3.85
CA SER A 93 -2.35 4.22 3.31
C SER A 93 -2.95 5.54 2.78
N ALA A 94 -4.13 5.48 2.17
CA ALA A 94 -4.91 6.66 1.81
C ALA A 94 -5.36 7.43 3.05
N GLY A 95 -5.69 6.74 4.14
CA GLY A 95 -5.97 7.34 5.45
C GLY A 95 -4.78 8.14 5.98
N TYR A 96 -3.56 7.58 5.97
CA TYR A 96 -2.36 8.32 6.39
C TYR A 96 -2.07 9.51 5.46
N ALA A 97 -2.24 9.34 4.15
CA ALA A 97 -2.08 10.44 3.19
C ALA A 97 -3.11 11.56 3.45
N LEU A 98 -4.36 11.20 3.72
CA LEU A 98 -5.41 12.14 4.07
C LEU A 98 -5.09 12.86 5.39
N SER A 99 -4.60 12.14 6.40
CA SER A 99 -4.17 12.74 7.68
C SER A 99 -3.03 13.73 7.51
N LEU A 100 -2.05 13.42 6.67
CA LEU A 100 -0.99 14.37 6.32
C LEU A 100 -1.56 15.61 5.63
N LEU A 101 -2.50 15.45 4.69
CA LEU A 101 -3.18 16.57 4.03
C LEU A 101 -3.98 17.42 5.02
N MET A 102 -4.72 16.79 5.94
CA MET A 102 -5.49 17.50 6.96
C MET A 102 -4.58 18.26 7.92
N LEU A 103 -3.50 17.64 8.41
CA LEU A 103 -2.50 18.33 9.23
C LEU A 103 -1.92 19.55 8.48
N GLY A 104 -1.53 19.38 7.22
CA GLY A 104 -1.06 20.47 6.38
C GLY A 104 -2.10 21.58 6.17
N TRP A 105 -3.38 21.20 6.04
CA TRP A 105 -4.51 22.13 5.92
C TRP A 105 -4.72 22.94 7.20
N HIS A 106 -4.69 22.31 8.38
CA HIS A 106 -4.76 23.01 9.67
C HIS A 106 -3.64 24.04 9.79
N LEU A 107 -2.40 23.66 9.48
CA LEU A 107 -1.25 24.57 9.50
C LEU A 107 -1.41 25.72 8.50
N ALA A 108 -1.89 25.44 7.28
CA ALA A 108 -2.13 26.46 6.26
C ALA A 108 -3.21 27.48 6.67
N LEU A 109 -4.19 27.07 7.48
CA LEU A 109 -5.21 27.94 8.07
C LEU A 109 -4.72 28.71 9.31
N GLY A 110 -3.44 28.59 9.67
CA GLY A 110 -2.85 29.31 10.82
C GLY A 110 -3.14 28.66 12.17
N VAL A 111 -3.52 27.38 12.21
CA VAL A 111 -3.64 26.63 13.46
C VAL A 111 -2.23 26.41 14.02
N ASN A 112 -1.87 27.17 15.05
CA ASN A 112 -0.55 27.19 15.67
C ASN A 112 -0.40 26.22 16.85
N THR A 113 -1.38 25.34 17.06
CA THR A 113 -1.37 24.34 18.12
C THR A 113 -1.76 22.97 17.57
N ILE A 114 -1.05 21.93 18.02
CA ILE A 114 -1.31 20.53 17.69
C ILE A 114 -1.39 19.69 18.98
N PRO A 115 -2.07 18.55 19.00
CA PRO A 115 -2.10 17.70 20.18
C PRO A 115 -0.71 17.12 20.48
N ASP A 116 -0.37 17.00 21.75
CA ASP A 116 0.80 16.26 22.22
C ASP A 116 0.36 14.85 22.59
N ILE A 117 0.71 13.89 21.74
CA ILE A 117 0.26 12.49 21.87
C ILE A 117 0.94 11.80 23.06
N SER A 118 2.11 12.27 23.48
CA SER A 118 2.86 11.66 24.59
C SER A 118 2.25 12.00 25.96
N THR A 119 1.62 13.17 26.05
CA THR A 119 1.04 13.70 27.29
C THR A 119 -0.49 13.74 27.28
N GLY A 120 -1.12 13.54 26.11
CA GLY A 120 -2.57 13.65 25.93
C GLY A 120 -3.10 15.08 25.92
N ILE A 121 -2.21 16.08 25.84
CA ILE A 121 -2.59 17.50 25.83
C ILE A 121 -3.20 17.85 24.46
N VAL A 122 -4.41 18.39 24.45
CA VAL A 122 -5.15 18.71 23.21
C VAL A 122 -4.50 19.85 22.41
N ASN A 123 -4.02 20.89 23.11
CA ASN A 123 -3.40 22.06 22.48
C ASN A 123 -1.96 22.22 23.00
N SER A 124 -0.99 21.91 22.13
CA SER A 124 0.44 22.03 22.40
C SER A 124 1.16 22.67 21.22
N THR A 125 2.45 22.96 21.38
CA THR A 125 3.36 23.38 20.30
C THR A 125 4.44 22.34 20.03
N ASN A 126 4.17 21.06 20.32
CA ASN A 126 5.12 19.97 20.15
C ASN A 126 5.19 19.50 18.68
N TYR A 127 5.96 20.21 17.85
CA TYR A 127 6.18 19.90 16.43
C TYR A 127 7.34 18.91 16.19
N SER A 128 7.69 18.08 17.17
CA SER A 128 8.68 17.02 16.98
C SER A 128 8.23 16.03 15.91
N PHE A 129 9.19 15.38 15.24
CA PHE A 129 8.88 14.39 14.19
C PHE A 129 8.10 13.22 14.76
N SER A 130 8.44 12.79 15.97
CA SER A 130 7.75 11.73 16.69
C SER A 130 6.28 12.06 16.94
N ASN A 131 5.97 13.29 17.37
CA ASN A 131 4.60 13.72 17.58
C ASN A 131 3.83 13.88 16.25
N ILE A 132 4.44 14.47 15.22
CA ILE A 132 3.83 14.57 13.88
C ILE A 132 3.51 13.19 13.31
N PHE A 133 4.42 12.24 13.42
CA PHE A 133 4.19 10.87 12.97
C PHE A 133 3.11 10.19 13.80
N ALA A 134 3.10 10.37 15.12
CA ALA A 134 2.04 9.82 15.97
C ALA A 134 0.65 10.39 15.64
N ILE A 135 0.56 11.67 15.23
CA ILE A 135 -0.69 12.27 14.74
C ILE A 135 -1.12 11.62 13.41
N ILE A 136 -0.20 11.47 12.45
CA ILE A 136 -0.52 10.96 11.11
C ILE A 136 -0.84 9.46 11.11
N PHE A 137 0.00 8.66 11.76
CA PHE A 137 -0.14 7.20 11.80
C PHE A 137 -1.12 6.74 12.89
N GLY A 138 -1.28 7.52 13.96
CA GLY A 138 -2.31 7.31 14.98
C GLY A 138 -3.65 7.97 14.64
N ASN A 139 -3.92 8.28 13.37
CA ASN A 139 -5.08 9.08 12.93
C ASN A 139 -6.47 8.53 13.28
N ALA A 140 -6.54 7.29 13.77
CA ALA A 140 -7.78 6.66 14.18
C ALA A 140 -7.96 6.53 15.70
N GLU A 141 -6.97 6.97 16.47
CA GLU A 141 -7.13 7.17 17.91
C GLU A 141 -7.94 8.45 18.18
N PRO A 142 -8.69 8.52 19.30
CA PRO A 142 -9.67 9.58 19.53
C PRO A 142 -9.09 11.00 19.41
N LEU A 143 -7.97 11.28 20.08
CA LEU A 143 -7.38 12.62 20.14
C LEU A 143 -6.91 13.11 18.75
N GLN A 144 -6.24 12.24 18.03
CA GLN A 144 -5.69 12.49 16.69
C GLN A 144 -6.83 12.61 15.68
N ALA A 145 -7.82 11.71 15.73
CA ALA A 145 -8.95 11.68 14.82
C ALA A 145 -9.83 12.93 14.99
N GLU A 146 -10.10 13.34 16.24
CA GLU A 146 -10.85 14.56 16.54
C GLU A 146 -10.11 15.80 16.07
N PHE A 147 -8.79 15.88 16.29
CA PHE A 147 -7.98 16.97 15.78
C PHE A 147 -8.01 17.04 14.24
N LEU A 148 -7.78 15.91 13.56
CA LEU A 148 -7.64 15.87 12.10
C LEU A 148 -8.96 15.98 11.34
N PHE A 149 -10.06 15.46 11.89
CA PHE A 149 -11.32 15.29 11.16
C PHE A 149 -12.53 15.93 11.84
N GLY A 150 -12.38 16.42 13.07
CA GLY A 150 -13.45 17.10 13.81
C GLY A 150 -14.75 16.29 13.85
N PRO A 151 -15.88 16.84 13.40
CA PRO A 151 -17.17 16.13 13.37
C PRO A 151 -17.16 14.80 12.61
N PHE A 152 -16.25 14.63 11.65
CA PHE A 152 -16.14 13.42 10.84
C PHE A 152 -15.31 12.31 11.48
N ALA A 153 -14.66 12.56 12.63
CA ALA A 153 -13.78 11.59 13.30
C ALA A 153 -14.46 10.25 13.58
N LYS A 154 -15.71 10.27 14.07
CA LYS A 154 -16.48 9.04 14.35
C LYS A 154 -16.77 8.23 13.10
N ILE A 155 -17.10 8.91 11.99
CA ILE A 155 -17.38 8.25 10.70
C ILE A 155 -16.09 7.67 10.14
N PHE A 156 -14.99 8.44 10.17
CA PHE A 156 -13.66 7.97 9.75
C PHE A 156 -13.25 6.71 10.53
N ASN A 157 -13.38 6.71 11.85
CA ASN A 157 -13.06 5.57 12.69
C ASN A 157 -13.93 4.34 12.39
N ALA A 158 -15.25 4.53 12.23
CA ALA A 158 -16.17 3.44 11.92
C ALA A 158 -15.88 2.80 10.56
N VAL A 159 -15.66 3.62 9.53
CA VAL A 159 -15.37 3.16 8.17
C VAL A 159 -14.01 2.46 8.10
N THR A 160 -13.00 3.00 8.78
CA THR A 160 -11.64 2.43 8.76
C THR A 160 -11.55 1.07 9.44
N TRP A 161 -12.43 0.71 10.38
CA TRP A 161 -12.48 -0.63 10.97
C TRP A 161 -12.72 -1.74 9.94
N ILE A 162 -13.57 -1.51 8.93
CA ILE A 162 -13.83 -2.47 7.85
C ILE A 162 -12.52 -2.75 7.09
N PHE A 163 -11.74 -1.70 6.85
CA PHE A 163 -10.47 -1.80 6.13
C PHE A 163 -9.36 -2.42 6.98
N VAL A 164 -9.32 -2.15 8.28
CA VAL A 164 -8.41 -2.83 9.23
C VAL A 164 -8.69 -4.33 9.26
N ALA A 165 -9.96 -4.73 9.37
CA ALA A 165 -10.35 -6.14 9.34
C ALA A 165 -9.94 -6.80 8.02
N SER A 166 -10.22 -6.14 6.89
CA SER A 166 -9.78 -6.60 5.56
C SER A 166 -8.27 -6.74 5.48
N ALA A 167 -7.50 -5.76 5.96
CA ALA A 167 -6.04 -5.81 5.97
C ALA A 167 -5.53 -6.99 6.80
N LEU A 168 -6.13 -7.24 7.97
CA LEU A 168 -5.77 -8.35 8.86
C LEU A 168 -6.00 -9.70 8.17
N PHE A 169 -7.19 -9.95 7.62
CA PHE A 169 -7.49 -11.20 6.92
C PHE A 169 -6.61 -11.37 5.67
N GLY A 170 -6.53 -10.32 4.84
CA GLY A 170 -5.73 -10.33 3.61
C GLY A 170 -4.27 -10.65 3.88
N ASN A 171 -3.66 -9.94 4.84
CA ASN A 171 -2.26 -10.14 5.17
C ASN A 171 -2.00 -11.48 5.87
N SER A 172 -2.96 -12.01 6.63
CA SER A 172 -2.88 -13.36 7.21
C SER A 172 -2.82 -14.44 6.12
N PHE A 173 -3.66 -14.35 5.08
CA PHE A 173 -3.62 -15.27 3.94
C PHE A 173 -2.30 -15.16 3.16
N ILE A 174 -1.80 -13.95 2.93
CA ILE A 174 -0.52 -13.71 2.25
C ILE A 174 0.65 -14.27 3.06
N LEU A 175 0.69 -13.98 4.37
CA LEU A 175 1.73 -14.46 5.27
C LEU A 175 1.78 -15.99 5.31
N LEU A 176 0.63 -16.66 5.49
CA LEU A 176 0.53 -18.11 5.45
C LEU A 176 0.98 -18.69 4.09
N THR A 177 0.68 -18.01 2.99
CA THR A 177 1.12 -18.41 1.65
C THR A 177 2.65 -18.31 1.53
N HIS A 178 3.26 -17.23 2.03
CA HIS A 178 4.71 -17.04 2.01
C HIS A 178 5.44 -18.02 2.92
N LEU A 179 4.95 -18.25 4.14
CA LEU A 179 5.51 -19.23 5.08
C LEU A 179 5.50 -20.65 4.49
N ARG A 180 4.45 -21.00 3.72
CA ARG A 180 4.36 -22.29 3.03
C ARG A 180 5.15 -22.35 1.72
N GLY A 181 5.89 -21.30 1.36
CA GLY A 181 6.63 -21.22 0.09
C GLY A 181 5.72 -21.26 -1.16
N ARG A 182 4.45 -20.88 -1.02
CA ARG A 182 3.43 -20.96 -2.09
C ARG A 182 3.28 -19.65 -2.88
N GLY A 183 4.24 -18.73 -2.76
CA GLY A 183 4.24 -17.49 -3.54
C GLY A 183 4.30 -17.80 -5.04
N GLY A 184 3.24 -17.46 -5.78
CA GLY A 184 3.13 -17.75 -7.21
C GLY A 184 2.90 -19.23 -7.55
N ALA A 185 2.54 -20.08 -6.57
CA ALA A 185 2.21 -21.48 -6.83
C ALA A 185 0.91 -21.61 -7.64
N ILE A 186 0.85 -22.60 -8.53
CA ILE A 186 -0.38 -23.06 -9.19
C ILE A 186 -0.80 -24.36 -8.52
N VAL A 187 -1.86 -24.30 -7.71
CA VAL A 187 -2.38 -25.43 -6.91
C VAL A 187 -3.65 -26.04 -7.47
N ASN A 188 -4.40 -25.34 -8.33
CA ASN A 188 -5.54 -25.89 -9.06
C ASN A 188 -5.43 -25.65 -10.57
N ASP A 189 -6.36 -26.24 -11.32
CA ASP A 189 -6.46 -26.11 -12.77
C ASP A 189 -6.87 -24.69 -13.17
N LEU A 190 -6.09 -24.09 -14.07
CA LEU A 190 -6.33 -22.73 -14.57
C LEU A 190 -7.45 -22.71 -15.60
N ASP A 191 -7.34 -23.59 -16.58
CA ASP A 191 -8.28 -23.79 -17.68
C ASP A 191 -8.20 -25.25 -18.19
N PRO A 192 -9.13 -25.68 -19.06
CA PRO A 192 -9.11 -27.04 -19.60
C PRO A 192 -7.83 -27.39 -20.35
N ALA A 193 -7.17 -26.41 -21.01
CA ALA A 193 -5.95 -26.63 -21.77
C ALA A 193 -4.71 -26.82 -20.89
N ALA A 194 -4.72 -26.26 -19.68
CA ALA A 194 -3.68 -26.39 -18.66
C ALA A 194 -4.14 -27.24 -17.45
N SER A 195 -5.08 -28.17 -17.65
CA SER A 195 -5.54 -29.07 -16.59
C SER A 195 -4.38 -29.90 -16.03
N LYS A 196 -4.37 -30.11 -14.71
CA LYS A 196 -3.34 -30.83 -13.94
C LYS A 196 -1.94 -30.22 -13.96
N VAL A 197 -1.74 -29.08 -14.61
CA VAL A 197 -0.47 -28.35 -14.51
C VAL A 197 -0.35 -27.78 -13.10
N ARG A 198 0.72 -28.15 -12.39
CA ARG A 198 1.04 -27.65 -11.05
C ARG A 198 2.42 -27.03 -11.09
N VAL A 199 2.52 -25.84 -10.50
CA VAL A 199 3.79 -25.12 -10.42
C VAL A 199 4.06 -24.86 -8.95
N LYS A 200 5.23 -25.32 -8.49
CA LYS A 200 5.69 -25.06 -7.14
C LYS A 200 5.92 -23.56 -6.99
N GLY A 201 5.46 -23.00 -5.87
CA GLY A 201 5.74 -21.61 -5.53
C GLY A 201 7.20 -21.39 -5.17
N MET A 202 7.56 -20.12 -5.01
CA MET A 202 8.88 -19.71 -4.54
C MET A 202 8.78 -19.07 -3.17
N PHE A 203 9.70 -19.47 -2.28
CA PHE A 203 9.96 -18.73 -1.06
C PHE A 203 10.85 -17.52 -1.39
N LYS A 204 10.42 -16.33 -0.98
CA LYS A 204 11.20 -15.10 -1.09
C LYS A 204 11.26 -14.44 0.27
N LEU A 205 12.44 -14.45 0.90
CA LEU A 205 12.65 -13.87 2.22
C LEU A 205 12.26 -12.39 2.25
N SER A 206 12.59 -11.64 1.19
CA SER A 206 12.22 -10.22 1.07
C SER A 206 10.72 -9.98 1.12
N HIS A 207 9.92 -10.86 0.50
CA HIS A 207 8.45 -10.76 0.58
C HIS A 207 7.97 -11.08 1.99
N LEU A 208 8.49 -12.15 2.61
CA LEU A 208 8.12 -12.51 3.97
C LEU A 208 8.41 -11.39 4.97
N LEU A 209 9.59 -10.76 4.89
CA LEU A 209 9.99 -9.66 5.77
C LEU A 209 9.08 -8.45 5.63
N VAL A 210 8.80 -8.00 4.39
CA VAL A 210 7.89 -6.86 4.16
C VAL A 210 6.46 -7.21 4.60
N THR A 211 5.97 -8.42 4.30
CA THR A 211 4.66 -8.88 4.77
C THR A 211 4.58 -8.89 6.29
N PHE A 212 5.65 -9.26 6.99
CA PHE A 212 5.71 -9.27 8.45
C PHE A 212 5.70 -7.85 9.03
N ILE A 213 6.42 -6.90 8.41
CA ILE A 213 6.36 -5.48 8.80
C ILE A 213 4.93 -4.95 8.62
N VAL A 214 4.30 -5.18 7.47
CA VAL A 214 2.91 -4.75 7.24
C VAL A 214 1.95 -5.43 8.23
N TYR A 215 2.16 -6.71 8.54
CA TYR A 215 1.37 -7.40 9.56
C TYR A 215 1.51 -6.75 10.94
N SER A 216 2.74 -6.37 11.29
CA SER A 216 3.04 -5.68 12.54
C SER A 216 2.37 -4.31 12.59
N VAL A 217 2.38 -3.56 11.48
CA VAL A 217 1.65 -2.27 11.36
C VAL A 217 0.15 -2.46 11.65
N ILE A 218 -0.47 -3.46 11.04
CA ILE A 218 -1.90 -3.77 11.25
C ILE A 218 -2.17 -4.10 12.72
N TRP A 219 -1.33 -4.94 13.34
CA TRP A 219 -1.50 -5.30 14.74
C TRP A 219 -1.28 -4.12 15.68
N THR A 220 -0.24 -3.31 15.48
CA THR A 220 -0.01 -2.14 16.32
C THR A 220 -1.13 -1.12 16.16
N GLU A 221 -1.74 -1.01 14.98
CA GLU A 221 -2.94 -0.19 14.77
C GLU A 221 -4.16 -0.71 15.54
N ILE A 222 -4.44 -2.02 15.47
CA ILE A 222 -5.53 -2.65 16.23
C ILE A 222 -5.32 -2.43 17.73
N LEU A 223 -4.11 -2.67 18.22
CA LEU A 223 -3.77 -2.52 19.64
C LEU A 223 -3.86 -1.05 20.10
N SER A 224 -3.53 -0.09 19.24
CA SER A 224 -3.73 1.35 19.49
C SER A 224 -5.21 1.70 19.58
N ARG A 225 -6.00 1.32 18.56
CA ARG A 225 -7.43 1.65 18.46
C ARG A 225 -8.27 1.02 19.56
N LEU A 226 -7.87 -0.14 20.08
CA LEU A 226 -8.52 -0.82 21.19
C LEU A 226 -7.99 -0.35 22.55
N GLU A 227 -7.03 0.60 22.58
CA GLU A 227 -6.43 1.14 23.80
C GLU A 227 -5.79 0.06 24.70
N ILE A 228 -5.35 -1.06 24.12
CA ILE A 228 -4.80 -2.20 24.87
C ILE A 228 -3.37 -1.90 25.32
N VAL A 229 -2.58 -1.25 24.47
CA VAL A 229 -1.16 -0.97 24.74
C VAL A 229 -0.88 0.52 24.57
N HIS A 230 -0.79 1.23 25.70
CA HIS A 230 -0.55 2.66 25.73
C HIS A 230 0.78 3.04 25.07
N GLY A 231 0.73 4.02 24.15
CA GLY A 231 1.88 4.53 23.40
C GLY A 231 2.30 3.68 22.20
N ILE A 232 1.60 2.58 21.89
CA ILE A 232 1.99 1.68 20.78
C ILE A 232 1.97 2.39 19.42
N VAL A 233 1.28 3.53 19.32
CA VAL A 233 1.33 4.48 18.20
C VAL A 233 2.75 4.87 17.80
N TYR A 234 3.71 4.95 18.73
CA TYR A 234 5.10 5.27 18.40
C TYR A 234 5.81 4.09 17.72
N LEU A 235 5.50 2.85 18.13
CA LEU A 235 5.99 1.67 17.42
C LEU A 235 5.32 1.55 16.05
N HIS A 236 4.01 1.78 15.97
CA HIS A 236 3.27 1.82 14.71
C HIS A 236 3.86 2.87 13.75
N SER A 237 4.17 4.06 14.25
CA SER A 237 4.82 5.15 13.52
C SER A 237 6.23 4.77 13.04
N LEU A 238 7.02 4.08 13.87
CA LEU A 238 8.34 3.58 13.49
C LEU A 238 8.27 2.55 12.36
N LEU A 239 7.30 1.64 12.43
CA LEU A 239 7.03 0.67 11.37
C LEU A 239 6.54 1.37 10.09
N GLY A 240 5.67 2.37 10.21
CA GLY A 240 5.21 3.23 9.11
C GLY A 240 6.36 3.98 8.43
N ALA A 241 7.24 4.62 9.21
CA ALA A 241 8.46 5.26 8.72
C ALA A 241 9.38 4.27 7.98
N THR A 242 9.48 3.04 8.49
CA THR A 242 10.25 1.97 7.85
C THR A 242 9.64 1.55 6.52
N LEU A 243 8.31 1.45 6.42
CA LEU A 243 7.64 1.17 5.15
C LEU A 243 7.83 2.31 4.14
N LEU A 244 7.81 3.58 4.58
CA LEU A 244 8.13 4.73 3.72
C LEU A 244 9.56 4.67 3.19
N LEU A 245 10.55 4.37 4.06
CA LEU A 245 11.94 4.15 3.67
C LEU A 245 12.07 3.05 2.61
N LEU A 246 11.37 1.93 2.82
CA LEU A 246 11.42 0.77 1.93
C LEU A 246 10.60 0.93 0.64
N LEU A 247 9.67 1.88 0.59
CA LEU A 247 8.73 2.07 -0.52
C LEU A 247 9.42 2.14 -1.88
N PRO A 248 10.44 2.99 -2.11
CA PRO A 248 11.11 3.05 -3.41
C PRO A 248 12.06 1.89 -3.68
N PHE A 249 12.32 0.98 -2.74
CA PHE A 249 13.28 -0.12 -2.96
C PHE A 249 12.62 -1.49 -3.07
N THR A 250 11.34 -1.58 -2.71
CA THR A 250 10.60 -2.84 -2.67
C THR A 250 9.49 -2.89 -3.71
N TYR A 251 8.72 -3.98 -3.70
CA TYR A 251 7.54 -4.10 -4.55
C TYR A 251 6.46 -3.08 -4.19
N LEU A 252 6.50 -2.45 -3.01
CA LEU A 252 5.53 -1.44 -2.54
C LEU A 252 5.43 -0.22 -3.48
N PHE A 253 6.48 0.08 -4.24
CA PHE A 253 6.46 1.15 -5.25
C PHE A 253 5.31 1.01 -6.26
N HIS A 254 4.79 -0.21 -6.47
CA HIS A 254 3.63 -0.42 -7.33
C HIS A 254 2.41 0.41 -6.91
N MET A 255 2.27 0.78 -5.62
CA MET A 255 1.16 1.61 -5.13
C MET A 255 1.16 2.99 -5.78
N LEU A 256 2.34 3.61 -5.95
CA LEU A 256 2.48 4.91 -6.60
C LEU A 256 2.45 4.80 -8.13
N TYR A 257 3.02 3.71 -8.66
CA TYR A 257 3.18 3.50 -10.09
C TYR A 257 1.97 2.81 -10.75
N PHE A 258 0.93 2.47 -9.96
CA PHE A 258 -0.25 1.74 -10.44
C PHE A 258 -0.97 2.45 -11.61
N PRO A 259 -1.26 3.76 -11.57
CA PRO A 259 -1.95 4.42 -12.69
C PRO A 259 -1.15 4.35 -13.99
N VAL A 260 0.18 4.52 -13.89
CA VAL A 260 1.09 4.43 -15.04
C VAL A 260 1.13 3.00 -15.59
N ASN A 261 1.19 2.00 -14.71
CA ASN A 261 1.09 0.59 -15.09
C ASN A 261 -0.23 0.28 -15.79
N VAL A 262 -1.36 0.77 -15.27
CA VAL A 262 -2.68 0.57 -15.87
C VAL A 262 -2.73 1.20 -17.26
N TYR A 263 -2.24 2.43 -17.41
CA TYR A 263 -2.16 3.11 -18.71
C TYR A 263 -1.37 2.28 -19.74
N TYR A 264 -0.14 1.87 -19.42
CA TYR A 264 0.68 1.10 -20.36
C TYR A 264 0.16 -0.31 -20.61
N ALA A 265 -0.45 -0.95 -19.62
CA ALA A 265 -1.10 -2.24 -19.80
C ALA A 265 -2.34 -2.12 -20.69
N ALA A 266 -3.17 -1.09 -20.50
CA ALA A 266 -4.35 -0.83 -21.31
C ALA A 266 -3.95 -0.45 -22.74
N TYR A 267 -2.91 0.37 -22.90
CA TYR A 267 -2.31 0.66 -24.20
C TYR A 267 -1.86 -0.62 -24.91
N ARG A 268 -1.20 -1.55 -24.20
CA ARG A 268 -0.82 -2.86 -24.76
C ARG A 268 -2.04 -3.69 -25.15
N TRP A 269 -3.07 -3.80 -24.33
CA TRP A 269 -4.31 -4.51 -24.69
C TRP A 269 -5.00 -3.91 -25.92
N ARG A 270 -4.92 -2.58 -26.08
CA ARG A 270 -5.49 -1.86 -27.22
C ARG A 270 -4.67 -1.98 -28.50
N GLU A 271 -3.34 -2.00 -28.40
CA GLU A 271 -2.42 -1.94 -29.55
C GLU A 271 -1.74 -3.26 -29.89
N ARG A 272 -1.62 -4.20 -28.95
CA ARG A 272 -1.00 -5.52 -29.12
C ARG A 272 -1.99 -6.60 -28.72
N TYR A 273 -2.33 -7.41 -29.69
CA TYR A 273 -3.08 -8.64 -29.44
C TYR A 273 -2.24 -9.58 -28.57
N VAL A 274 -2.76 -9.93 -27.38
CA VAL A 274 -2.42 -11.18 -26.69
C VAL A 274 -3.77 -11.79 -26.29
N ALA A 275 -4.21 -12.80 -27.03
CA ALA A 275 -5.35 -13.64 -26.64
C ALA A 275 -4.98 -14.53 -25.45
#